data_AF-A0A679FQM6-F1
#
_entry.id   AF-A0A679FQM6-F1
#
_cell.length_a   1.000
_cell.length_b   1.000
_cell.length_c   1.000
_cell.angle_alpha   90.00
_cell.angle_beta   90.00
_cell.angle_gamma   90.00
#
_symmetry.space_group_name_H-M   'P 1'
#
loop_
_entity.id
_entity.type
_entity.pdbx_description
1 polymer ?
#
loop_
_entity_poly.entity_id
_entity_poly.type
_entity_poly.pdbx_seq_one_letter_code
_entity_poly.pdbx_strand_id
1 'polypeptide(L)'
;MEYLKTIQPKHIRRGMVVDIVVDGKIQRGYVREVLSKGLTTRGVKVRLHDGKEGKIVHIPTKSELWQEQIKFYNSFLFGPVYGYWNIETQQWDLLLYDNPYTGQVERTIVWFQQEQDAMSFLPRLPHASILSIRRLSKKRLYADQIQPLAPDYIRIDGQRKITYQRFREIEQLLRQQ
;
A
#
# COMPACT_ATOMS: atom_id res chain seq x y z
N MET A 1 18.50 -2.00 -27.78
CA MET A 1 17.80 -2.73 -26.69
C MET A 1 18.85 -3.47 -25.89
N GLU A 2 19.29 -2.90 -24.77
CA GLU A 2 20.18 -3.62 -23.85
C GLU A 2 19.43 -4.82 -23.29
N TYR A 3 19.86 -6.02 -23.70
CA TYR A 3 19.37 -7.25 -23.13
C TYR A 3 19.79 -7.25 -21.66
N LEU A 4 18.80 -7.14 -20.76
CA LEU A 4 18.95 -7.49 -19.35
C LEU A 4 19.82 -8.75 -19.26
N LYS A 5 20.92 -8.68 -18.52
CA LYS A 5 21.74 -9.85 -18.13
C LYS A 5 20.79 -11.03 -17.91
N THR A 6 20.97 -12.11 -18.65
CA THR A 6 20.06 -13.25 -18.68
C THR A 6 19.70 -13.63 -17.25
N ILE A 7 18.46 -13.35 -16.85
CA ILE A 7 17.98 -13.67 -15.50
C ILE A 7 18.07 -15.19 -15.39
N GLN A 8 18.82 -15.67 -14.40
CA GLN A 8 19.01 -17.10 -14.16
C GLN A 8 18.19 -17.54 -12.95
N PRO A 9 17.66 -18.77 -12.92
CA PRO A 9 16.87 -19.26 -11.79
C PRO A 9 17.58 -19.13 -10.44
N LYS A 10 18.91 -19.27 -10.40
CA LYS A 10 19.73 -19.11 -9.19
C LYS A 10 19.68 -17.72 -8.56
N HIS A 11 19.29 -16.69 -9.31
CA HIS A 11 19.15 -15.32 -8.81
C HIS A 11 17.75 -15.02 -8.29
N ILE A 12 16.80 -15.94 -8.45
CA ILE A 12 15.41 -15.77 -8.05
C ILE A 12 15.16 -16.50 -6.74
N ARG A 13 14.57 -15.80 -5.78
CA ARG A 13 14.21 -16.34 -4.47
C ARG A 13 12.72 -16.20 -4.24
N ARG A 14 12.16 -17.10 -3.42
CA ARG A 14 10.80 -16.95 -2.91
C ARG A 14 10.66 -15.62 -2.17
N GLY A 15 9.52 -14.95 -2.35
CA GLY A 15 9.25 -13.63 -1.80
C GLY A 15 9.85 -12.46 -2.59
N MET A 16 10.61 -12.69 -3.67
CA MET A 16 11.04 -11.59 -4.54
C MET A 16 9.87 -11.01 -5.34
N VAL A 17 9.81 -9.68 -5.45
CA VAL A 17 8.90 -9.02 -6.37
C VAL A 17 9.45 -9.09 -7.79
N VAL A 18 8.61 -9.51 -8.72
CA VAL A 18 8.95 -9.66 -10.14
C VAL A 18 7.77 -9.27 -11.00
N ASP A 19 8.06 -8.85 -12.22
CA ASP A 19 7.06 -8.67 -13.27
C ASP A 19 7.10 -9.88 -14.21
N ILE A 20 5.94 -10.49 -14.43
CA ILE A 20 5.76 -11.63 -15.32
C ILE A 20 4.76 -11.31 -16.43
N VAL A 21 4.86 -12.01 -17.56
CA VAL A 21 3.82 -11.98 -18.59
C VAL A 21 2.81 -13.10 -18.35
N VAL A 22 1.54 -12.73 -18.19
CA VAL A 22 0.38 -13.62 -18.08
C VAL A 22 -0.63 -13.18 -19.13
N ASP A 23 -1.01 -14.07 -20.05
CA ASP A 23 -2.00 -13.80 -21.11
C ASP A 23 -1.74 -12.49 -21.89
N GLY A 24 -0.46 -12.21 -22.18
CA GLY A 24 -0.04 -11.01 -22.92
C GLY A 24 -0.01 -9.72 -22.10
N LYS A 25 -0.32 -9.76 -20.80
CA LYS A 25 -0.25 -8.62 -19.89
C LYS A 25 0.91 -8.76 -18.90
N ILE A 26 1.57 -7.65 -18.59
CA ILE A 26 2.56 -7.61 -17.51
C ILE A 26 1.81 -7.57 -16.18
N GLN A 27 2.16 -8.50 -15.31
CA GLN A 27 1.64 -8.55 -13.95
C GLN A 27 2.77 -8.64 -12.94
N ARG A 28 2.70 -7.75 -11.93
CA ARG A 28 3.60 -7.76 -10.79
C ARG A 28 3.10 -8.70 -9.71
N GLY A 29 4.03 -9.42 -9.08
CA GLY A 29 3.73 -10.13 -7.84
C GLY A 29 4.96 -10.69 -7.15
N TYR A 30 4.72 -11.35 -6.03
CA TYR A 30 5.75 -12.01 -5.25
C TYR A 30 5.91 -13.46 -5.71
N VAL A 31 7.15 -13.90 -5.90
CA VAL A 31 7.48 -15.29 -6.28
C VAL A 31 7.11 -16.25 -5.14
N ARG A 32 6.14 -17.13 -5.39
CA ARG A 32 5.85 -18.28 -4.53
C ARG A 32 6.79 -19.44 -4.82
N GLU A 33 7.05 -19.70 -6.10
CA GLU A 33 7.84 -20.84 -6.54
C GLU A 33 8.57 -20.55 -7.86
N VAL A 34 9.81 -21.03 -7.97
CA VAL A 34 10.57 -21.02 -9.23
C VAL A 34 10.34 -22.34 -9.93
N LEU A 35 9.73 -22.30 -11.12
CA LEU A 35 9.34 -23.50 -11.88
C LEU A 35 10.45 -23.95 -12.84
N SER A 36 11.29 -23.03 -13.29
CA SER A 36 12.44 -23.34 -14.12
C SER A 36 13.58 -23.99 -13.34
N LYS A 37 14.18 -25.05 -13.90
CA LYS A 37 15.37 -25.73 -13.38
C LYS A 37 16.57 -25.49 -14.30
N GLY A 38 17.77 -25.39 -13.73
CA GLY A 38 19.03 -25.27 -14.49
C GLY A 38 19.26 -23.92 -15.17
N LEU A 39 20.14 -23.89 -16.17
CA LEU A 39 20.36 -22.72 -17.02
C LEU A 39 19.22 -22.61 -18.05
N THR A 40 18.59 -21.44 -18.14
CA THR A 40 17.49 -21.21 -19.08
C THR A 40 17.84 -20.14 -20.10
N THR A 41 17.70 -20.46 -21.39
CA THR A 41 17.86 -19.48 -22.49
C THR A 41 16.58 -18.70 -22.79
N ARG A 42 15.42 -19.23 -22.36
CA ARG A 42 14.08 -18.68 -22.66
C ARG A 42 13.44 -17.88 -21.52
N GLY A 43 14.24 -17.44 -20.55
CA GLY A 43 13.80 -16.76 -19.32
C GLY A 43 13.35 -17.72 -18.21
N VAL A 44 13.23 -17.18 -16.99
CA VAL A 44 12.86 -17.95 -15.79
C VAL A 44 11.35 -17.93 -15.61
N LYS A 45 10.73 -19.10 -15.57
CA LYS A 45 9.30 -19.28 -15.26
C LYS A 45 9.12 -19.39 -13.75
N VAL A 46 8.13 -18.66 -13.23
CA VAL A 46 7.77 -18.66 -11.80
C VAL A 46 6.26 -18.75 -11.62
N ARG A 47 5.85 -19.14 -10.42
CA ARG A 47 4.48 -19.02 -9.91
C ARG A 47 4.44 -17.92 -8.86
N LEU A 48 3.50 -17.02 -8.98
CA LEU A 48 3.24 -15.96 -8.00
C LEU A 48 2.40 -16.46 -6.82
N HIS A 49 2.33 -15.68 -5.75
CA HIS A 49 1.50 -15.99 -4.59
C HIS A 49 -0.01 -16.06 -4.90
N ASP A 50 -0.48 -15.30 -5.89
CA ASP A 50 -1.87 -15.37 -6.39
C ASP A 50 -2.15 -16.58 -7.29
N GLY A 51 -1.15 -17.48 -7.46
CA GLY A 51 -1.26 -18.70 -8.25
C GLY A 51 -0.94 -18.54 -9.73
N LYS A 52 -0.78 -17.31 -10.24
CA LYS A 52 -0.51 -17.08 -11.65
C LYS A 52 0.91 -17.47 -12.02
N GLU A 53 1.07 -17.95 -13.24
CA GLU A 53 2.35 -18.42 -13.77
C GLU A 53 2.77 -17.62 -14.99
N GLY A 54 4.05 -17.31 -15.07
CA GLY A 54 4.60 -16.58 -16.21
C GLY A 54 6.11 -16.54 -16.19
N LYS A 55 6.69 -15.99 -17.25
CA LYS A 55 8.12 -15.75 -17.34
C LYS A 55 8.46 -14.37 -16.81
N ILE A 56 9.53 -14.28 -16.02
CA ILE A 56 10.05 -13.00 -15.53
C ILE A 56 10.53 -12.18 -16.72
N VAL A 57 10.01 -10.95 -16.83
CA VAL A 57 10.45 -9.95 -17.80
C VAL A 57 11.19 -8.79 -17.14
N HIS A 58 10.93 -8.53 -15.85
CA HIS A 58 11.62 -7.49 -15.10
C HIS A 58 11.70 -7.86 -13.61
N ILE A 59 12.78 -7.43 -12.96
CA ILE A 59 12.93 -7.47 -11.50
C ILE A 59 13.06 -6.01 -11.05
N PRO A 60 12.02 -5.43 -10.44
CA PRO A 60 12.04 -4.04 -10.02
C PRO A 60 13.19 -3.77 -9.06
N THR A 61 13.93 -2.71 -9.35
CA THR A 61 14.95 -2.17 -8.46
C THR A 61 14.31 -1.47 -7.26
N LYS A 62 15.10 -1.29 -6.18
CA LYS A 62 14.66 -0.51 -5.02
C LYS A 62 14.22 0.92 -5.40
N SER A 63 14.91 1.54 -6.37
CA SER A 63 14.60 2.89 -6.83
C SER A 63 13.24 2.94 -7.55
N GLU A 64 12.94 1.99 -8.43
CA GLU A 64 11.65 1.93 -9.12
C GLU A 64 10.49 1.72 -8.13
N LEU A 65 10.65 0.78 -7.19
CA LEU A 65 9.65 0.53 -6.15
C LEU A 65 9.43 1.77 -5.26
N TRP A 66 10.49 2.53 -5.00
CA TRP A 66 10.41 3.78 -4.27
C TRP A 66 9.68 4.86 -5.07
N GLN A 67 10.01 5.04 -6.35
CA GLN A 67 9.33 6.01 -7.22
C GLN A 67 7.84 5.72 -7.36
N GLU A 68 7.43 4.45 -7.46
CA GLU A 68 6.02 4.07 -7.49
C GLU A 68 5.29 4.41 -6.18
N GLN A 69 5.92 4.12 -5.04
CA GLN A 69 5.38 4.51 -3.74
C GLN A 69 5.22 6.04 -3.65
N ILE A 70 6.25 6.78 -4.05
CA ILE A 70 6.21 8.25 -4.07
C ILE A 70 5.11 8.77 -4.98
N LYS A 71 4.95 8.23 -6.20
CA LYS A 71 3.85 8.61 -7.11
C LYS A 71 2.49 8.42 -6.45
N PHE A 72 2.29 7.29 -5.78
CA PHE A 72 1.05 7.04 -5.03
C PHE A 72 0.82 8.08 -3.95
N TYR A 73 1.79 8.30 -3.06
CA TYR A 73 1.62 9.24 -1.95
C TYR A 73 1.54 10.68 -2.41
N ASN A 74 2.21 11.05 -3.50
CA ASN A 74 2.08 12.35 -4.13
C ASN A 74 0.63 12.57 -4.60
N SER A 75 0.07 11.61 -5.34
CA SER A 75 -1.35 11.68 -5.76
C SER A 75 -2.29 11.79 -4.55
N PHE A 76 -2.04 11.00 -3.50
CA PHE A 76 -2.85 11.01 -2.28
C PHE A 76 -2.78 12.34 -1.52
N LEU A 77 -1.57 12.82 -1.20
CA LEU A 77 -1.36 14.01 -0.38
C LEU A 77 -1.84 15.29 -1.09
N PHE A 78 -1.64 15.36 -2.41
CA PHE A 78 -2.07 16.50 -3.21
C PHE A 78 -3.51 16.39 -3.73
N GLY A 79 -4.13 15.21 -3.64
CA GLY A 79 -5.57 15.00 -3.86
C GLY A 79 -6.45 15.49 -2.71
N PRO A 80 -7.78 15.38 -2.82
CA PRO A 80 -8.67 15.43 -1.66
C PRO A 80 -8.48 14.15 -0.82
N VAL A 81 -8.54 14.30 0.50
CA VAL A 81 -8.48 13.18 1.44
C VAL A 81 -9.66 13.28 2.37
N TYR A 82 -10.38 12.18 2.53
CA TYR A 82 -11.56 12.06 3.38
C TYR A 82 -11.28 11.05 4.50
N GLY A 83 -11.81 11.31 5.68
CA GLY A 83 -11.73 10.43 6.84
C GLY A 83 -13.00 10.49 7.66
N TYR A 84 -13.04 9.67 8.72
CA TYR A 84 -14.18 9.64 9.63
C TYR A 84 -13.94 10.54 10.83
N TRP A 85 -14.91 11.40 11.10
CA TRP A 85 -14.93 12.30 12.24
C TRP A 85 -16.01 11.85 13.22
N ASN A 86 -15.59 11.53 14.44
CA ASN A 86 -16.48 11.15 15.52
C ASN A 86 -17.18 12.40 16.06
N ILE A 87 -18.51 12.45 15.93
CA ILE A 87 -19.31 13.63 16.27
C ILE A 87 -19.48 13.83 17.78
N GLU A 88 -19.36 12.76 18.57
CA GLU A 88 -19.50 12.83 20.03
C GLU A 88 -18.21 13.36 20.66
N THR A 89 -17.07 12.85 20.22
CA THR A 89 -15.76 13.22 20.76
C THR A 89 -15.10 14.39 20.04
N GLN A 90 -15.68 14.86 18.94
CA GLN A 90 -15.15 15.96 18.13
C GLN A 90 -13.68 15.78 17.74
N GLN A 91 -13.34 14.57 17.27
CA GLN A 91 -12.01 14.19 16.81
C GLN A 91 -12.07 13.23 15.62
N TRP A 92 -10.94 13.03 14.94
CA TRP A 92 -10.82 11.98 13.93
C TRP A 92 -10.98 10.61 14.59
N ASP A 93 -11.66 9.70 13.89
CA ASP A 93 -11.92 8.36 14.40
C ASP A 93 -10.67 7.48 14.34
N LEU A 94 -10.52 6.65 15.37
CA LEU A 94 -9.41 5.71 15.50
C LEU A 94 -9.97 4.30 15.62
N LEU A 95 -9.70 3.47 14.63
CA LEU A 95 -10.12 2.08 14.64
C LEU A 95 -9.12 1.23 15.41
N LEU A 96 -9.65 0.32 16.23
CA LEU A 96 -8.88 -0.69 16.93
C LEU A 96 -9.04 -2.00 16.16
N TYR A 97 -7.94 -2.52 15.62
CA TYR A 97 -7.91 -3.81 14.94
C TYR A 97 -7.09 -4.81 15.74
N ASP A 98 -7.67 -5.96 16.04
CA ASP A 98 -6.90 -7.08 16.57
C ASP A 98 -6.09 -7.70 15.43
N ASN A 99 -4.77 -7.68 15.55
CA ASN A 99 -3.89 -8.37 14.60
C ASN A 99 -3.83 -9.86 14.97
N PRO A 100 -4.41 -10.77 14.15
CA PRO A 100 -4.50 -12.18 14.51
C PRO A 100 -3.14 -12.90 14.48
N TYR A 101 -2.13 -12.30 13.85
CA TYR A 101 -0.80 -12.90 13.74
C TYR A 101 0.12 -12.52 14.90
N THR A 102 -0.07 -11.33 15.48
CA THR A 102 0.77 -10.84 16.58
C THR A 102 0.03 -10.78 17.92
N GLY A 103 -1.30 -10.87 17.91
CA GLY A 103 -2.16 -10.69 19.10
C GLY A 103 -2.21 -9.25 19.62
N GLN A 104 -1.64 -8.29 18.88
CA GLN A 104 -1.60 -6.88 19.28
C GLN A 104 -2.78 -6.11 18.71
N VAL A 105 -3.30 -5.17 19.51
CA VAL A 105 -4.29 -4.19 19.05
C VAL A 105 -3.57 -3.09 18.28
N GLU A 106 -4.01 -2.85 17.06
CA GLU A 106 -3.48 -1.83 16.17
C GLU A 106 -4.42 -0.61 16.12
N ARG A 107 -3.88 0.55 16.46
CA ARG A 107 -4.58 1.84 16.39
C ARG A 107 -4.45 2.40 14.98
N THR A 108 -5.53 2.36 14.20
CA THR A 108 -5.51 2.65 12.77
C THR A 108 -6.44 3.80 12.39
N ILE A 109 -5.90 4.80 11.71
CA ILE A 109 -6.69 5.82 11.00
C ILE A 109 -7.04 5.29 9.60
N VAL A 110 -8.26 5.53 9.13
CA VAL A 110 -8.69 5.16 7.77
C VAL A 110 -9.04 6.39 6.96
N TRP A 111 -8.43 6.51 5.79
CA TRP A 111 -8.62 7.61 4.86
C TRP A 111 -8.89 7.15 3.44
N PHE A 112 -9.53 8.01 2.65
CA PHE A 112 -9.93 7.74 1.27
C PHE A 112 -9.63 8.92 0.36
N GLN A 113 -9.26 8.64 -0.89
CA GLN A 113 -9.13 9.67 -1.93
C GLN A 113 -10.48 10.15 -2.47
N GLN A 114 -11.51 9.30 -2.40
CA GLN A 114 -12.86 9.62 -2.85
C GLN A 114 -13.84 9.53 -1.69
N GLU A 115 -14.75 10.51 -1.61
CA GLU A 115 -15.79 10.53 -0.58
C GLU A 115 -16.74 9.33 -0.72
N GLN A 116 -17.05 8.92 -1.95
CA GLN A 116 -17.91 7.76 -2.23
C GLN A 116 -17.34 6.45 -1.67
N ASP A 117 -16.01 6.30 -1.68
CA ASP A 117 -15.34 5.11 -1.12
C ASP A 117 -15.46 5.12 0.41
N ALA A 118 -15.30 6.29 1.03
CA ALA A 118 -15.53 6.46 2.48
C ALA A 118 -16.99 6.15 2.86
N MET A 119 -17.96 6.60 2.06
CA MET A 119 -19.39 6.31 2.25
C MET A 119 -19.68 4.81 2.14
N SER A 120 -19.11 4.15 1.14
CA SER A 120 -19.32 2.72 0.90
C SER A 120 -18.66 1.84 1.97
N PHE A 121 -17.59 2.34 2.60
CA PHE A 121 -16.88 1.63 3.66
C PHE A 121 -17.47 1.86 5.06
N LEU A 122 -18.11 3.01 5.30
CA LEU A 122 -18.63 3.42 6.61
C LEU A 122 -19.53 2.37 7.29
N PRO A 123 -20.48 1.69 6.62
CA PRO A 123 -21.33 0.68 7.25
C PRO A 123 -20.58 -0.54 7.81
N ARG A 124 -19.30 -0.71 7.46
CA ARG A 124 -18.45 -1.80 7.96
C ARG A 124 -17.81 -1.47 9.31
N LEU A 125 -18.00 -0.27 9.82
CA LEU A 125 -17.44 0.19 11.10
C LEU A 125 -18.42 -0.07 12.25
N PRO A 126 -17.92 -0.50 13.43
CA PRO A 126 -18.77 -0.91 14.55
C PRO A 126 -19.61 0.23 15.14
N HIS A 127 -19.16 1.47 15.01
CA HIS A 127 -19.82 2.67 15.54
C HIS A 127 -20.15 3.68 14.45
N ALA A 128 -20.56 3.19 13.27
CA ALA A 128 -20.84 4.03 12.09
C ALA A 128 -21.85 5.17 12.33
N SER A 129 -22.81 5.00 13.25
CA SER A 129 -23.87 5.98 13.53
C SER A 129 -23.37 7.30 14.12
N ILE A 130 -22.21 7.30 14.77
CA ILE A 130 -21.59 8.49 15.38
C ILE A 130 -20.47 9.07 14.53
N LEU A 131 -20.30 8.57 13.30
CA LEU A 131 -19.24 9.00 12.40
C LEU A 131 -19.82 9.86 11.27
N SER A 132 -19.15 10.97 11.00
CA SER A 132 -19.38 11.81 9.82
C SER A 132 -18.17 11.74 8.91
N ILE A 133 -18.39 11.74 7.60
CA ILE A 133 -17.29 11.81 6.63
C ILE A 133 -16.86 13.27 6.50
N ARG A 134 -15.56 13.52 6.67
CA ARG A 134 -15.00 14.87 6.55
C ARG A 134 -13.75 14.86 5.69
N ARG A 135 -13.62 15.92 4.90
CA ARG A 135 -12.39 16.21 4.17
C ARG A 135 -11.32 16.75 5.12
N LEU A 136 -10.10 16.21 5.02
CA LEU A 136 -8.95 16.71 5.77
C LEU A 136 -8.51 18.07 5.26
N SER A 137 -8.07 18.92 6.18
CA SER A 137 -7.57 20.24 5.83
C SER A 137 -6.14 20.14 5.30
N LYS A 138 -5.85 20.83 4.20
CA LYS A 138 -4.48 20.96 3.68
C LYS A 138 -3.65 22.04 4.38
N LYS A 139 -4.24 22.81 5.31
CA LYS A 139 -3.57 23.92 6.00
C LYS A 139 -2.39 23.45 6.87
N ARG A 140 -2.42 22.21 7.35
CA ARG A 140 -1.36 21.56 8.12
C ARG A 140 -1.08 20.19 7.51
N LEU A 141 0.00 19.54 7.94
CA LEU A 141 0.25 18.15 7.57
C LEU A 141 -0.90 17.28 8.10
N TYR A 142 -1.28 16.25 7.36
CA TYR A 142 -2.29 15.29 7.79
C TYR A 142 -1.80 14.51 9.01
N ALA A 143 -0.52 14.14 9.06
CA ALA A 143 0.08 13.48 10.22
C ALA A 143 -0.10 14.31 11.51
N ASP A 144 0.12 15.63 11.46
CA ASP A 144 -0.01 16.52 12.62
C ASP A 144 -1.46 16.62 13.12
N GLN A 145 -2.45 16.46 12.22
CA GLN A 145 -3.88 16.53 12.57
C GLN A 145 -4.35 15.32 13.39
N ILE A 146 -3.65 14.19 13.30
CA ILE A 146 -3.98 12.94 14.01
C ILE A 146 -2.93 12.56 15.06
N GLN A 147 -1.84 13.31 15.19
CA GLN A 147 -0.79 13.05 16.18
C GLN A 147 -1.32 12.84 17.61
N PRO A 148 -2.27 13.64 18.13
CA PRO A 148 -2.79 13.45 19.49
C PRO A 148 -3.47 12.09 19.71
N LEU A 149 -3.96 11.47 18.63
CA LEU A 149 -4.59 10.16 18.66
C LEU A 149 -3.58 9.01 18.73
N ALA A 150 -2.27 9.30 18.67
CA ALA A 150 -1.17 8.34 18.67
C ALA A 150 -1.46 7.06 17.86
N PRO A 151 -1.76 7.17 16.55
CA PRO A 151 -2.05 6.01 15.73
C PRO A 151 -0.77 5.24 15.40
N ASP A 152 -0.89 3.92 15.32
CA ASP A 152 0.19 3.05 14.87
C ASP A 152 0.27 3.04 13.33
N TYR A 153 -0.90 3.07 12.69
CA TYR A 153 -1.04 2.91 11.25
C TYR A 153 -2.05 3.88 10.63
N ILE A 154 -1.86 4.10 9.33
CA ILE A 154 -2.82 4.74 8.45
C ILE A 154 -3.15 3.73 7.35
N ARG A 155 -4.44 3.57 7.08
CA ARG A 155 -4.98 2.75 5.99
C ARG A 155 -5.63 3.68 4.96
N ILE A 156 -5.14 3.60 3.73
CA ILE A 156 -5.60 4.41 2.60
C ILE A 156 -6.44 3.53 1.66
N ASP A 157 -7.62 4.03 1.30
CA ASP A 157 -8.60 3.40 0.41
C ASP A 157 -8.97 1.97 0.83
N GLY A 158 -8.97 1.70 2.14
CA GLY A 158 -9.25 0.38 2.72
C GLY A 158 -8.19 -0.71 2.45
N GLN A 159 -7.18 -0.43 1.63
CA GLN A 159 -6.23 -1.44 1.14
C GLN A 159 -4.79 -1.19 1.61
N ARG A 160 -4.27 0.02 1.38
CA ARG A 160 -2.84 0.29 1.60
C ARG A 160 -2.60 0.70 3.05
N LYS A 161 -1.85 -0.11 3.79
CA LYS A 161 -1.46 0.16 5.18
C LYS A 161 -0.02 0.67 5.25
N ILE A 162 0.20 1.71 6.05
CA ILE A 162 1.52 2.31 6.31
C ILE A 162 1.61 2.67 7.79
N THR A 163 2.79 2.50 8.41
CA THR A 163 3.02 2.96 9.79
C THR A 163 2.92 4.48 9.85
N TYR A 164 2.37 5.03 10.93
CA TYR A 164 2.25 6.48 11.13
C TYR A 164 3.59 7.21 10.93
N GLN A 165 4.68 6.71 11.53
CA GLN A 165 6.01 7.30 11.41
C GLN A 165 6.47 7.40 9.95
N ARG A 166 6.34 6.30 9.19
CA ARG A 166 6.72 6.30 7.76
C ARG A 166 5.86 7.23 6.92
N PHE A 167 4.56 7.31 7.20
CA PHE A 167 3.68 8.25 6.48
C PHE A 167 4.10 9.69 6.75
N ARG A 168 4.39 10.04 8.01
CA ARG A 168 4.89 11.37 8.39
C ARG A 168 6.18 11.74 7.66
N GLU A 169 7.14 10.83 7.58
CA GLU A 169 8.39 11.04 6.82
C GLU A 169 8.12 11.33 5.33
N ILE A 170 7.22 10.57 4.71
CA ILE A 170 6.86 10.75 3.29
C ILE A 170 6.13 12.07 3.10
N GLU A 171 5.19 12.42 3.99
CA GLU A 171 4.46 13.68 3.91
C GLU A 171 5.38 14.89 4.06
N GLN A 172 6.33 14.83 5.01
CA GLN A 172 7.35 15.88 5.18
C GLN A 172 8.22 16.02 3.93
N LEU A 173 8.71 14.90 3.37
CA LEU A 173 9.52 14.90 2.17
C LEU A 173 8.81 15.54 0.97
N LEU A 174 7.51 15.28 0.82
CA LEU A 174 6.73 15.72 -0.34
C LEU A 174 6.15 17.13 -0.21
N ARG A 175 5.95 17.63 1.02
CA ARG A 175 5.39 18.98 1.27
C ARG A 175 6.43 20.06 1.59
N GLN A 176 7.70 19.69 1.74
CA GLN A 176 8.83 20.62 1.87
C GLN A 176 9.46 21.00 0.51
N GLN A 177 8.92 20.49 -0.60
CA GLN A 177 9.24 20.91 -1.97
C GLN A 177 8.23 21.97 -2.42
#